data_AF-A0A2D5MKV4-F1
#
_entry.id   AF-A0A2D5MKV4-F1
#
_cell.length_a   1.000
_cell.length_b   1.000
_cell.length_c   1.000
_cell.angle_alpha   90.00
_cell.angle_beta   90.00
_cell.angle_gamma   90.00
#
_symmetry.space_group_name_H-M   'P 1'
#
loop_
_entity.id
_entity.type
_entity.pdbx_description
1 polymer ?
#
loop_
_entity_poly.entity_id
_entity_poly.type
_entity_poly.pdbx_seq_one_letter_code
_entity_poly.pdbx_strand_id
1 'polypeptide(L)'
;MASLIVRSKQNKQKLTKKEAYRGALWNGKDQFAETPTEVMLELVKEFGLLSDVCPRDPQRNGLEEEWQRVSYMNPPYSQMEAWLTKAVVEWKKEKTVVCLLPARTNTNWFHDICIKYASEIRFIRQGIKFKGYKKKSPFPVALCIFKAEDAKYAEVEASPKVGSVDFYEKKKRKIDEVSNEIEV
;
A
#
# COMPACT_ATOMS: atom_id res chain seq x y z
N MET A 1 3.53 61.38 -23.85
CA MET A 1 2.28 60.68 -24.19
C MET A 1 2.64 59.33 -24.78
N ALA A 2 2.17 58.25 -24.16
CA ALA A 2 2.43 56.83 -24.46
C ALA A 2 2.18 56.48 -25.95
N SER A 3 2.83 55.48 -26.57
CA SER A 3 2.66 54.06 -26.27
C SER A 3 3.68 53.22 -27.07
N LEU A 4 4.55 52.49 -26.37
CA LEU A 4 5.36 51.40 -26.91
C LEU A 4 4.66 50.09 -26.52
N ILE A 5 3.93 49.49 -27.47
CA ILE A 5 3.35 48.16 -27.31
C ILE A 5 4.48 47.13 -27.39
N VAL A 6 5.09 46.81 -26.24
CA VAL A 6 5.96 45.64 -26.11
C VAL A 6 5.07 44.42 -25.89
N ARG A 7 4.81 43.66 -26.96
CA ARG A 7 4.29 42.29 -26.86
C ARG A 7 5.36 41.41 -26.22
N SER A 8 5.30 41.18 -24.91
CA SER A 8 6.11 40.16 -24.25
C SER A 8 5.56 38.78 -24.61
N LYS A 9 6.18 38.12 -25.59
CA LYS A 9 6.04 36.67 -25.75
C LYS A 9 6.68 36.02 -24.52
N GLN A 10 5.86 35.61 -23.56
CA GLN A 10 6.31 34.75 -22.46
C GLN A 10 6.88 33.46 -23.05
N ASN A 11 8.21 33.36 -23.07
CA ASN A 11 8.93 32.15 -23.41
C ASN A 11 8.71 31.17 -22.24
N LYS A 12 7.70 30.29 -22.34
CA LYS A 12 7.55 29.15 -21.43
C LYS A 12 8.70 28.19 -21.71
N GLN A 13 9.74 28.25 -20.89
CA GLN A 13 10.87 27.33 -20.94
C GLN A 13 10.33 25.90 -20.82
N LYS A 14 10.53 25.08 -21.86
CA LYS A 14 10.10 23.67 -21.85
C LYS A 14 10.94 22.92 -20.82
N LEU A 15 10.29 22.42 -19.77
CA LEU A 15 10.91 21.56 -18.75
C LEU A 15 11.61 20.39 -19.43
N THR A 16 12.85 20.12 -19.02
CA THR A 16 13.59 18.94 -19.49
C THR A 16 12.90 17.66 -18.99
N LYS A 17 13.07 16.52 -19.69
CA LYS A 17 12.52 15.22 -19.23
C LYS A 17 12.93 14.89 -17.78
N LYS A 18 14.13 15.31 -17.36
CA LYS A 18 14.65 15.13 -16.00
C LYS A 18 13.91 16.00 -14.96
N GLU A 19 13.56 17.23 -15.32
CA GLU A 19 12.78 18.15 -14.46
C GLU A 19 11.30 17.76 -14.42
N ALA A 20 10.73 17.31 -15.54
CA ALA A 20 9.39 16.73 -15.59
C ALA A 20 9.28 15.44 -14.74
N TYR A 21 10.34 14.62 -14.74
CA TYR A 21 10.44 13.43 -13.90
C TYR A 21 10.60 13.77 -12.41
N ARG A 22 11.43 14.76 -12.05
CA ARG A 22 11.57 15.25 -10.66
C ARG A 22 10.32 15.98 -10.16
N GLY A 23 9.58 16.67 -11.03
CA GLY A 23 8.28 17.28 -10.70
C GLY A 23 7.13 16.28 -10.61
N ALA A 24 7.27 15.11 -11.24
CA ALA A 24 6.33 13.97 -11.10
C ALA A 24 6.63 13.11 -9.86
N LEU A 25 7.85 13.20 -9.33
CA LEU A 25 8.22 12.61 -8.05
C LEU A 25 7.80 13.56 -6.92
N TRP A 26 6.62 13.30 -6.37
CA TRP A 26 6.25 13.54 -4.98
C TRP A 26 6.76 14.84 -4.32
N ASN A 27 5.89 15.87 -4.24
CA ASN A 27 6.20 17.15 -3.61
C ASN A 27 5.30 17.45 -2.39
N GLY A 28 5.18 16.50 -1.45
CA GLY A 28 4.41 16.70 -0.22
C GLY A 28 4.90 15.84 0.94
N LYS A 29 5.10 16.42 2.12
CA LYS A 29 5.43 15.71 3.36
C LYS A 29 4.23 14.93 3.92
N ASP A 30 3.65 14.01 3.15
CA ASP A 30 2.54 13.18 3.64
C ASP A 30 2.87 11.70 3.49
N GLN A 31 3.70 11.17 4.40
CA GLN A 31 4.01 9.75 4.46
C GLN A 31 2.87 8.91 5.07
N PHE A 32 1.71 9.53 5.34
CA PHE A 32 0.57 8.92 6.02
C PHE A 32 -0.54 8.56 5.03
N ALA A 33 -0.16 7.82 3.99
CA ALA A 33 -1.11 7.36 2.98
C ALA A 33 -2.12 6.38 3.60
N GLU A 34 -3.32 6.87 3.88
CA GLU A 34 -4.36 6.08 4.53
C GLU A 34 -5.09 5.16 3.54
N THR A 35 -5.33 3.91 3.96
CA THR A 35 -5.96 2.88 3.14
C THR A 35 -7.43 3.19 2.86
N PRO A 36 -7.94 3.00 1.63
CA PRO A 36 -9.35 3.24 1.30
C PRO A 36 -10.29 2.35 2.09
N THR A 37 -11.47 2.88 2.41
CA THR A 37 -12.47 2.17 3.21
C THR A 37 -12.89 0.86 2.54
N GLU A 38 -13.06 0.84 1.22
CA GLU A 38 -13.42 -0.36 0.47
C GLU A 38 -12.36 -1.47 0.57
N VAL A 39 -11.08 -1.11 0.63
CA VAL A 39 -9.98 -2.07 0.83
C VAL A 39 -10.05 -2.61 2.25
N MET A 40 -10.18 -1.72 3.24
CA MET A 40 -10.27 -2.11 4.65
C MET A 40 -11.48 -3.03 4.92
N LEU A 41 -12.62 -2.77 4.29
CA LEU A 41 -13.82 -3.60 4.45
C LEU A 41 -13.64 -5.02 3.91
N GLU A 42 -13.00 -5.19 2.75
CA GLU A 42 -12.71 -6.54 2.23
C GLU A 42 -11.68 -7.27 3.10
N LEU A 43 -10.68 -6.55 3.64
CA LEU A 43 -9.73 -7.14 4.60
C LEU A 43 -10.41 -7.54 5.91
N VAL A 44 -11.29 -6.70 6.47
CA VAL A 44 -12.04 -7.01 7.70
C VAL A 44 -13.00 -8.17 7.47
N LYS A 45 -13.61 -8.26 6.29
CA LYS A 45 -14.46 -9.39 5.92
C LYS A 45 -13.69 -10.73 5.96
N GLU A 46 -12.43 -10.72 5.54
CA GLU A 46 -11.60 -11.92 5.48
C GLU A 46 -10.95 -12.26 6.83
N PHE A 47 -10.37 -11.27 7.50
CA PHE A 47 -9.51 -11.47 8.67
C PHE A 47 -10.19 -11.12 10.01
N GLY A 48 -11.41 -10.60 9.97
CA GLY A 48 -12.11 -10.05 11.15
C GLY A 48 -11.63 -8.64 11.51
N LEU A 49 -11.84 -8.22 12.76
CA LEU A 49 -11.41 -6.91 13.21
C LEU A 49 -9.88 -6.81 13.22
N LEU A 50 -9.36 -5.80 12.52
CA LEU A 50 -7.93 -5.54 12.37
C LEU A 50 -7.50 -4.37 13.27
N SER A 51 -6.49 -4.58 14.10
CA SER A 51 -5.84 -3.48 14.83
C SER A 51 -4.84 -2.77 13.91
N ASP A 52 -5.05 -1.49 13.60
CA ASP A 52 -4.10 -0.68 12.82
C ASP A 52 -2.89 -0.31 13.70
N VAL A 53 -1.70 -0.83 13.36
CA VAL A 53 -0.47 -0.63 14.14
C VAL A 53 0.34 0.58 13.68
N CYS A 54 -0.07 1.21 12.58
CA CYS A 54 0.55 2.42 12.04
C CYS A 54 -0.52 3.36 11.48
N PRO A 55 -1.48 3.80 12.30
CA PRO A 55 -2.52 4.69 11.86
C PRO A 55 -1.93 6.04 11.44
N ARG A 56 -2.70 6.80 10.65
CA ARG A 56 -2.31 8.14 10.18
C ARG A 56 -1.84 9.07 11.31
N ASP A 57 -2.55 9.07 12.43
CA ASP A 57 -2.31 9.94 13.58
C ASP A 57 -1.98 9.08 14.82
N PRO A 58 -0.76 8.50 14.88
CA PRO A 58 -0.42 7.54 15.92
C PRO A 58 -0.33 8.23 17.29
N GLN A 59 -1.05 7.69 18.27
CA GLN A 59 -0.94 8.11 19.67
C GLN A 59 0.22 7.41 20.39
N ARG A 60 0.76 6.33 19.80
CA ARG A 60 1.78 5.46 20.38
C ARG A 60 2.71 4.91 19.28
N ASN A 61 3.93 4.51 19.64
CA ASN A 61 4.91 3.99 18.69
C ASN A 61 4.67 2.50 18.40
N GLY A 62 4.03 2.19 17.27
CA GLY A 62 3.73 0.81 16.87
C GLY A 62 4.93 -0.14 16.76
N LEU A 63 6.16 0.36 16.63
CA LEU A 63 7.36 -0.50 16.66
C LEU A 63 7.71 -1.00 18.07
N GLU A 64 7.31 -0.27 19.10
CA GLU A 64 7.62 -0.57 20.51
C GLU A 64 6.47 -1.30 21.22
N GLU A 65 5.26 -1.23 20.69
CA GLU A 65 4.09 -1.85 21.33
C GLU A 65 3.97 -3.34 21.04
N GLU A 66 3.29 -4.06 21.93
CA GLU A 66 2.77 -5.38 21.61
C GLU A 66 1.55 -5.28 20.69
N TRP A 67 1.55 -6.05 19.60
CA TRP A 67 0.46 -6.04 18.64
C TRP A 67 -0.68 -6.95 19.08
N GLN A 68 -1.89 -6.64 18.60
CA GLN A 68 -3.06 -7.46 18.85
C GLN A 68 -3.01 -8.75 18.03
N ARG A 69 -3.90 -9.70 18.36
CA ARG A 69 -3.96 -11.04 17.73
C ARG A 69 -4.07 -10.97 16.20
N VAL A 70 -4.81 -10.01 15.67
CA VAL A 70 -4.91 -9.74 14.23
C VAL A 70 -4.64 -8.26 13.99
N SER A 71 -3.55 -7.97 13.28
CA SER A 71 -3.04 -6.61 13.10
C SER A 71 -2.89 -6.26 11.63
N TYR A 72 -3.16 -5.00 11.31
CA TYR A 72 -3.00 -4.41 9.98
C TYR A 72 -1.90 -3.38 9.98
N MET A 73 -1.02 -3.45 8.98
CA MET A 73 0.15 -2.59 8.86
C MET A 73 0.25 -1.99 7.45
N ASN A 74 0.09 -0.67 7.33
CA ASN A 74 0.44 0.13 6.17
C ASN A 74 1.44 1.23 6.59
N PRO A 75 2.74 0.88 6.75
CA PRO A 75 3.68 1.73 7.45
C PRO A 75 4.23 2.84 6.54
N PRO A 76 4.87 3.88 7.10
CA PRO A 76 5.75 4.75 6.33
C PRO A 76 6.87 3.94 5.68
N TYR A 77 7.04 4.04 4.36
CA TYR A 77 7.96 3.18 3.60
C TYR A 77 9.47 3.49 3.78
N SER A 78 9.83 4.40 4.70
CA SER A 78 11.21 4.76 5.01
C SER A 78 11.91 3.77 5.94
N GLN A 79 11.15 2.98 6.72
CA GLN A 79 11.68 2.06 7.74
C GLN A 79 11.14 0.63 7.54
N MET A 80 11.05 0.19 6.28
CA MET A 80 10.42 -1.08 5.91
C MET A 80 10.99 -2.30 6.65
N GLU A 81 12.31 -2.35 6.81
CA GLU A 81 12.98 -3.46 7.48
C GLU A 81 12.55 -3.55 8.95
N ALA A 82 12.57 -2.45 9.70
CA ALA A 82 12.13 -2.42 11.10
C ALA A 82 10.68 -2.87 11.29
N TRP A 83 9.77 -2.38 10.44
CA TRP A 83 8.35 -2.75 10.48
C TRP A 83 8.13 -4.24 10.16
N LEU A 84 8.86 -4.77 9.17
CA LEU A 84 8.73 -6.18 8.79
C LEU A 84 9.40 -7.12 9.78
N THR A 85 10.54 -6.74 10.37
CA THR A 85 11.13 -7.47 11.49
C THR A 85 10.16 -7.53 12.66
N LYS A 86 9.51 -6.40 12.99
CA LYS A 86 8.46 -6.38 14.02
C LYS A 86 7.27 -7.28 13.66
N ALA A 87 6.83 -7.27 12.41
CA ALA A 87 5.78 -8.17 11.93
C ALA A 87 6.13 -9.64 12.14
N VAL A 88 7.37 -10.06 11.83
CA VAL A 88 7.85 -11.43 12.08
C VAL A 88 7.90 -11.74 13.57
N VAL A 89 8.37 -10.81 14.41
CA VAL A 89 8.40 -11.00 15.88
C VAL A 89 7.00 -11.23 16.43
N GLU A 90 6.02 -10.42 16.01
CA GLU A 90 4.65 -10.57 16.48
C GLU A 90 3.97 -11.81 15.90
N TRP A 91 4.25 -12.16 14.64
CA TRP A 91 3.78 -13.40 14.03
C TRP A 91 4.32 -14.65 14.74
N LYS A 92 5.60 -14.68 15.13
CA LYS A 92 6.18 -15.78 15.92
C LYS A 92 5.51 -15.98 17.28
N LYS A 93 4.72 -15.00 17.77
CA LYS A 93 3.83 -15.14 18.93
C LYS A 93 2.44 -15.67 18.56
N GLU A 94 2.30 -16.37 17.44
CA GLU A 94 1.06 -16.93 16.91
C GLU A 94 -0.03 -15.86 16.64
N LYS A 95 0.39 -14.70 16.11
CA LYS A 95 -0.50 -13.61 15.69
C LYS A 95 -0.58 -13.53 14.18
N THR A 96 -1.70 -13.03 13.66
CA THR A 96 -1.87 -12.75 12.23
C THR A 96 -1.53 -11.29 11.93
N VAL A 97 -0.68 -11.07 10.95
CA VAL A 97 -0.29 -9.73 10.49
C VAL A 97 -0.58 -9.60 9.00
N VAL A 98 -1.39 -8.59 8.66
CA VAL A 98 -1.74 -8.24 7.28
C VAL A 98 -1.03 -6.95 6.90
N CYS A 99 -0.02 -7.04 6.05
CA CYS A 99 0.80 -5.90 5.65
C CYS A 99 0.41 -5.41 4.24
N LEU A 100 0.18 -4.11 4.07
CA LEU A 100 0.02 -3.46 2.77
C LEU A 100 1.31 -2.76 2.37
N LEU A 101 2.04 -3.34 1.42
CA LEU A 101 3.43 -2.99 1.13
C LEU A 101 3.65 -2.60 -0.33
N PRO A 102 4.61 -1.73 -0.64
CA PRO A 102 5.03 -1.56 -2.02
C PRO A 102 5.67 -2.86 -2.50
N ALA A 103 5.31 -3.34 -3.70
CA ALA A 103 5.84 -4.58 -4.25
C ALA A 103 7.26 -4.38 -4.82
N ARG A 104 8.24 -4.16 -3.93
CA ARG A 104 9.65 -3.87 -4.26
C ARG A 104 10.48 -5.15 -4.22
N THR A 105 10.26 -6.02 -5.21
CA THR A 105 10.91 -7.33 -5.34
C THR A 105 12.42 -7.27 -5.58
N ASN A 106 13.02 -6.08 -5.58
CA ASN A 106 14.45 -5.86 -5.75
C ASN A 106 15.16 -5.44 -4.45
N THR A 107 14.46 -5.43 -3.32
CA THR A 107 14.98 -4.96 -2.02
C THR A 107 15.26 -6.13 -1.08
N ASN A 108 16.31 -6.01 -0.27
CA ASN A 108 16.72 -7.08 0.66
C ASN A 108 15.59 -7.50 1.60
N TRP A 109 14.91 -6.54 2.25
CA TRP A 109 13.79 -6.84 3.14
C TRP A 109 12.66 -7.63 2.45
N PHE A 110 12.47 -7.49 1.14
CA PHE A 110 11.46 -8.26 0.42
C PHE A 110 11.86 -9.73 0.33
N HIS A 111 13.13 -10.02 0.05
CA HIS A 111 13.63 -11.39 -0.01
C HIS A 111 13.81 -12.00 1.39
N ASP A 112 14.52 -11.29 2.26
CA ASP A 112 14.94 -11.78 3.56
C ASP A 112 13.76 -11.91 4.55
N ILE A 113 12.66 -11.17 4.30
CA ILE A 113 11.49 -11.20 5.17
C ILE A 113 10.22 -11.65 4.43
N CYS A 114 9.79 -10.97 3.37
CA CYS A 114 8.52 -11.31 2.72
C CYS A 114 8.56 -12.68 2.04
N ILE A 115 9.59 -12.97 1.25
CA ILE A 115 9.74 -14.28 0.60
C ILE A 115 10.07 -15.39 1.61
N LYS A 116 10.78 -15.07 2.68
CA LYS A 116 11.22 -16.06 3.66
C LYS A 116 10.14 -16.46 4.67
N TYR A 117 9.32 -15.51 5.13
CA TYR A 117 8.45 -15.72 6.28
C TYR A 117 6.96 -15.48 6.01
N ALA A 118 6.58 -14.83 4.91
CA ALA A 118 5.17 -14.61 4.65
C ALA A 118 4.48 -15.94 4.32
N SER A 119 3.27 -16.13 4.84
CA SER A 119 2.37 -17.19 4.44
C SER A 119 1.89 -16.98 3.00
N GLU A 120 1.57 -15.73 2.68
CA GLU A 120 1.01 -15.36 1.38
C GLU A 120 1.51 -13.99 0.91
N ILE A 121 1.70 -13.87 -0.40
CA ILE A 121 1.89 -12.60 -1.08
C ILE A 121 0.82 -12.46 -2.15
N ARG A 122 -0.04 -11.43 -2.03
CA ARG A 122 -1.12 -11.16 -3.00
C ARG A 122 -0.86 -9.85 -3.71
N PHE A 123 -0.59 -9.93 -5.01
CA PHE A 123 -0.40 -8.73 -5.84
C PHE A 123 -1.73 -8.04 -6.10
N ILE A 124 -1.76 -6.71 -5.94
CA ILE A 124 -2.99 -5.96 -6.08
C ILE A 124 -3.19 -5.55 -7.53
N ARG A 125 -4.24 -6.08 -8.13
CA ARG A 125 -4.64 -5.78 -9.49
C ARG A 125 -5.08 -4.32 -9.59
N GLN A 126 -4.62 -3.65 -10.65
CA GLN A 126 -4.92 -2.25 -10.97
C GLN A 126 -4.43 -1.20 -9.96
N GLY A 127 -3.69 -1.56 -8.89
CA GLY A 127 -3.15 -0.62 -7.90
C GLY A 127 -4.20 0.05 -6.99
N ILE A 128 -3.74 0.69 -5.91
CA ILE A 128 -4.57 1.32 -4.88
C ILE A 128 -4.61 2.84 -5.06
N LYS A 129 -5.78 3.46 -4.83
CA LYS A 129 -5.91 4.92 -4.66
C LYS A 129 -6.10 5.24 -3.18
N PHE A 130 -5.03 5.56 -2.47
CA PHE A 130 -5.07 5.95 -1.05
C PHE A 130 -5.97 7.17 -0.79
N LYS A 131 -6.51 7.29 0.42
CA LYS A 131 -7.40 8.41 0.80
C LYS A 131 -6.63 9.73 0.73
N GLY A 132 -7.29 10.78 0.23
CA GLY A 132 -6.67 12.09 0.01
C GLY A 132 -5.85 12.21 -1.28
N TYR A 133 -5.56 11.11 -1.98
CA TYR A 133 -4.81 11.14 -3.23
C TYR A 133 -5.73 11.23 -4.45
N LYS A 134 -5.34 12.03 -5.44
CA LYS A 134 -6.12 12.20 -6.68
C LYS A 134 -6.03 11.00 -7.62
N LYS A 135 -4.89 10.29 -7.62
CA LYS A 135 -4.57 9.18 -8.51
C LYS A 135 -4.16 7.95 -7.71
N LYS A 136 -4.15 6.80 -8.36
CA LYS A 136 -3.59 5.55 -7.80
C LYS A 136 -2.08 5.71 -7.53
N SER A 137 -1.55 4.88 -6.64
CA SER A 137 -0.12 4.83 -6.35
C SER A 137 0.68 4.65 -7.64
N PRO A 138 1.77 5.42 -7.85
CA PRO A 138 2.61 5.30 -9.04
C PRO A 138 3.50 4.05 -9.03
N PHE A 139 3.38 3.22 -7.98
CA PHE A 139 4.12 1.98 -7.78
C PHE A 139 3.14 0.84 -7.46
N PRO A 140 3.53 -0.42 -7.76
CA PRO A 140 2.73 -1.59 -7.41
C PRO A 140 2.69 -1.79 -5.89
N VAL A 141 1.58 -2.31 -5.41
CA VAL A 141 1.33 -2.61 -3.99
C VAL A 141 0.90 -4.07 -3.90
N ALA A 142 1.31 -4.74 -2.82
CA ALA A 142 0.95 -6.12 -2.52
C ALA A 142 0.48 -6.24 -1.06
N LEU A 143 -0.34 -7.24 -0.79
CA LEU A 143 -0.51 -7.75 0.56
C LEU A 143 0.60 -8.76 0.83
N CYS A 144 1.26 -8.62 1.98
CA CYS A 144 2.15 -9.62 2.54
C CYS A 144 1.54 -10.07 3.86
N ILE A 145 1.17 -11.34 3.95
CA ILE A 145 0.34 -11.85 5.05
C ILE A 145 1.14 -12.90 5.82
N PHE A 146 1.23 -12.72 7.12
CA PHE A 146 1.80 -13.66 8.07
C PHE A 146 0.65 -14.24 8.88
N LYS A 147 0.34 -15.53 8.68
CA LYS A 147 -0.81 -16.19 9.32
C LYS A 147 -0.38 -16.91 10.59
N ALA A 148 -1.11 -16.72 11.68
CA ALA A 148 -0.80 -17.31 12.98
C ALA A 148 -0.51 -18.82 12.91
N GLU A 149 -1.29 -19.56 12.11
CA GLU A 149 -1.15 -21.01 11.95
C GLU A 149 0.18 -21.46 11.32
N ASP A 150 0.88 -20.56 10.61
CA ASP A 150 2.17 -20.86 9.98
C ASP A 150 3.36 -20.54 10.89
N ALA A 151 3.15 -19.87 12.02
CA ALA A 151 4.21 -19.46 12.94
C ALA A 151 5.03 -20.65 13.48
N LYS A 152 4.38 -21.80 13.68
CA LYS A 152 5.04 -23.07 14.06
C LYS A 152 6.01 -23.62 13.02
N TYR A 153 5.97 -23.12 11.79
CA TYR A 153 6.87 -23.50 10.70
C TYR A 153 7.93 -22.44 10.40
N ALA A 154 8.13 -21.46 11.29
CA ALA A 154 9.03 -20.33 11.05
C ALA A 154 10.50 -20.71 10.77
N GLU A 155 10.93 -21.90 11.19
CA GLU A 155 12.29 -22.42 10.98
C GLU A 155 12.39 -23.34 9.76
N VAL A 156 11.29 -23.58 9.06
CA VAL A 156 11.25 -24.36 7.81
C VAL A 156 11.27 -23.39 6.63
N GLU A 157 12.22 -23.56 5.72
CA GLU A 157 12.21 -22.79 4.48
C GLU A 157 11.01 -23.21 3.61
N ALA A 158 10.03 -22.33 3.51
CA ALA A 158 8.88 -22.47 2.64
C ALA A 158 8.64 -21.16 1.90
N SER A 159 8.33 -21.25 0.60
CA SER A 159 7.96 -20.06 -0.18
C SER A 159 6.50 -19.67 0.10
N PRO A 160 6.16 -18.37 0.13
CA PRO A 160 4.79 -17.91 0.30
C PRO A 160 3.91 -18.42 -0.84
N LYS A 161 2.64 -18.67 -0.53
CA LYS A 161 1.63 -18.82 -1.58
C LYS A 161 1.46 -17.48 -2.29
N VAL A 162 1.54 -17.49 -3.61
CA VAL A 162 1.41 -16.28 -4.43
C VAL A 162 0.03 -16.22 -5.07
N GLY A 163 -0.61 -15.05 -5.01
CA GLY A 163 -1.93 -14.83 -5.59
C GLY A 163 -2.15 -13.40 -6.09
N SER A 164 -3.39 -13.12 -6.48
CA SER A 164 -3.84 -11.79 -6.92
C SER A 164 -5.09 -11.41 -6.15
N VAL A 165 -5.25 -10.11 -5.88
CA VAL A 165 -6.48 -9.53 -5.32
C VAL A 165 -6.92 -8.32 -6.14
N ASP A 166 -8.22 -8.20 -6.41
CA ASP A 166 -8.81 -7.03 -7.06
C ASP A 166 -9.90 -6.42 -6.17
N PHE A 167 -9.56 -5.36 -5.45
CA PHE A 167 -10.50 -4.66 -4.57
C PHE A 167 -11.58 -3.88 -5.32
N TYR A 168 -11.48 -3.74 -6.65
CA TYR A 168 -12.33 -2.86 -7.43
C TYR A 168 -13.22 -3.61 -8.43
N GLU A 169 -13.15 -4.94 -8.47
CA GLU A 169 -13.88 -5.76 -9.44
C GLU A 169 -15.40 -5.60 -9.33
N LYS A 170 -15.95 -5.67 -8.10
CA LYS A 170 -17.41 -5.54 -7.87
C LYS A 170 -17.98 -4.19 -8.29
N LYS A 171 -17.16 -3.12 -8.23
CA LYS A 171 -17.56 -1.78 -8.66
C LYS A 171 -17.75 -1.69 -10.17
N LYS A 172 -16.97 -2.47 -10.94
CA LYS A 172 -17.16 -2.57 -12.40
C LYS A 172 -18.48 -3.24 -12.73
N ARG A 173 -18.74 -4.42 -12.14
CA ARG A 173 -19.99 -5.18 -12.39
C ARG A 173 -21.25 -4.34 -12.13
N LYS A 174 -21.29 -3.58 -11.03
CA LYS A 174 -22.41 -2.67 -10.74
C LYS A 174 -22.56 -1.52 -11.75
N ILE A 175 -21.47 -0.97 -12.28
CA ILE A 175 -21.54 0.07 -13.32
C ILE A 175 -22.03 -0.54 -14.63
N ASP A 176 -21.55 -1.73 -14.97
CA ASP A 176 -21.96 -2.44 -16.18
C ASP A 176 -23.46 -2.81 -16.12
N GLU A 177 -23.95 -3.28 -14.96
CA GLU A 177 -25.37 -3.56 -14.71
C GLU A 177 -26.26 -2.31 -14.84
N VAL A 178 -25.88 -1.18 -14.22
CA VAL A 178 -26.65 0.09 -14.32
C VAL A 178 -26.61 0.67 -15.74
N SER A 179 -25.49 0.54 -16.46
CA SER A 179 -25.40 1.03 -17.85
C SER A 179 -26.31 0.23 -18.77
N ASN A 180 -26.40 -1.08 -18.56
CA ASN A 180 -27.30 -1.96 -19.30
C ASN A 180 -28.78 -1.71 -19.00
N GLU A 181 -29.15 -1.21 -17.81
CA GLU A 181 -30.54 -0.85 -17.47
C GLU A 181 -30.99 0.48 -18.08
N ILE A 182 -30.06 1.38 -18.43
CA ILE A 182 -30.37 2.72 -19.01
C ILE A 182 -30.46 2.67 -20.54
N GLU A 183 -29.87 1.66 -21.18
CA GLU A 183 -29.92 1.45 -22.64
C GLU A 183 -31.14 0.63 -23.12
N VAL A 184 -32.07 0.27 -22.23
CA VAL A 184 -33.30 -0.50 -22.53
C VAL A 184 -34.55 0.36 -22.46
#